data_AF-A0A1E1VZ12-F1
#
_entry.id   AF-A0A1E1VZ12-F1
#
_cell.length_a   1.000
_cell.length_b   1.000
_cell.length_c   1.000
_cell.angle_alpha   90.00
_cell.angle_beta   90.00
_cell.angle_gamma   90.00
#
_symmetry.space_group_name_H-M   'P 1'
#
loop_
_entity.id
_entity.type
_entity.pdbx_description
1 polymer ?
#
loop_
_entity_poly.entity_id
_entity_poly.type
_entity_poly.pdbx_seq_one_letter_code
_entity_poly.pdbx_strand_id
1 'polypeptide(L)'
;MDKRQTEQENETWSNPCDFNKSHINSQLKYKSQLAEDVAIQSRDTINRMMGYKDDIAELHSYSKFEDMLDIWSGTLWLRSYNDSWLEKPAFPDNKTLGKPMEEEELKKLVEDPTKVDNLLPVISKALKMVGAALQAVSEPDKKWMPDDLRNNLTMASKDVRLVLCYVSEVTRARNQRMLPLYNKEIPKYTEEREAVRDAFLIYRDTINLLEYVEELFRMMSKTDIYEKN
;
A
#
# COMPACT_ATOMS: atom_id res chain seq x y z
N MET A 1 11.75 14.60 -22.12
CA MET A 1 11.30 14.67 -20.72
C MET A 1 12.28 15.52 -19.95
N ASP A 2 11.81 16.61 -19.34
CA ASP A 2 12.64 17.56 -18.60
C ASP A 2 13.07 16.95 -17.26
N LYS A 3 14.38 16.95 -16.94
CA LYS A 3 14.93 16.35 -15.70
C LYS A 3 14.30 16.91 -14.42
N ARG A 4 13.72 18.12 -14.49
CA ARG A 4 13.02 18.76 -13.36
C ARG A 4 11.68 18.12 -13.02
N GLN A 5 10.97 17.52 -13.98
CA GLN A 5 9.66 16.87 -13.74
C GLN A 5 9.82 15.50 -13.05
N THR A 6 10.97 14.84 -13.22
CA THR A 6 11.25 13.53 -12.61
C THR A 6 11.58 13.59 -11.12
N GLU A 7 12.00 14.75 -10.61
CA GLU A 7 12.32 14.98 -9.19
C GLU A 7 11.16 15.60 -8.39
N GLN A 8 10.03 15.89 -9.06
CA GLN A 8 8.82 16.39 -8.40
C GLN A 8 8.07 15.25 -7.71
N GLU A 9 7.55 15.53 -6.52
CA GLU A 9 6.59 14.65 -5.85
C GLU A 9 5.34 14.52 -6.73
N ASN A 10 4.79 13.31 -6.82
CA ASN A 10 3.56 13.10 -7.56
C ASN A 10 2.38 13.78 -6.85
N GLU A 11 1.66 14.64 -7.56
CA GLU A 11 0.58 15.44 -6.99
C GLU A 11 -0.54 14.59 -6.37
N THR A 12 -0.98 13.54 -7.08
CA THR A 12 -2.05 12.63 -6.62
C THR A 12 -1.70 11.95 -5.30
N TRP A 13 -0.44 11.54 -5.15
CA TRP A 13 0.03 10.80 -3.98
C TRP A 13 0.54 11.70 -2.85
N SER A 14 0.79 12.99 -3.12
CA SER A 14 1.21 13.97 -2.11
C SER A 14 0.09 14.35 -1.13
N ASN A 15 -1.17 14.30 -1.59
CA ASN A 15 -2.35 14.66 -0.82
C ASN A 15 -3.47 13.60 -1.01
N PRO A 16 -3.35 12.44 -0.36
CA PRO A 16 -4.24 11.30 -0.60
C PRO A 16 -5.70 11.58 -0.25
N CYS A 17 -5.96 12.51 0.68
CA CYS A 17 -7.30 12.87 1.15
C CYS A 17 -7.89 14.13 0.48
N ASP A 18 -7.20 14.71 -0.52
CA ASP A 18 -7.60 15.98 -1.14
C ASP A 18 -7.81 17.11 -0.11
N PHE A 19 -7.01 17.13 0.96
CA PHE A 19 -7.06 18.18 1.98
C PHE A 19 -6.72 19.55 1.37
N ASN A 20 -7.42 20.60 1.79
CA ASN A 20 -6.92 21.94 1.55
C ASN A 20 -5.63 22.18 2.38
N LYS A 21 -4.78 23.14 1.98
CA LYS A 21 -3.50 23.40 2.66
C LYS A 21 -3.64 23.67 4.16
N SER A 22 -4.74 24.29 4.59
CA SER A 22 -5.04 24.54 6.00
C SER A 22 -5.30 23.26 6.80
N HIS A 23 -5.94 22.25 6.19
CA HIS A 23 -6.21 20.98 6.84
C HIS A 23 -4.96 20.15 7.00
N ILE A 24 -3.99 20.21 6.07
CA ILE A 24 -2.72 19.47 6.18
C ILE A 24 -1.93 19.90 7.43
N ASN A 25 -2.01 21.18 7.79
CA ASN A 25 -1.28 21.78 8.90
C ASN A 25 -2.00 21.67 10.25
N SER A 26 -3.20 21.08 10.32
CA SER A 26 -3.90 20.94 11.60
C SER A 26 -3.22 19.89 12.48
N GLN A 27 -3.04 20.21 13.76
CA GLN A 27 -2.56 19.26 14.78
C GLN A 27 -3.73 18.36 15.20
N LEU A 28 -3.94 17.29 14.46
CA LEU A 28 -4.87 16.24 14.84
C LEU A 28 -4.34 15.57 16.11
N LYS A 29 -5.21 15.30 17.09
CA LYS A 29 -4.82 14.48 18.26
C LYS A 29 -5.04 13.01 17.94
N TYR A 30 -4.10 12.17 18.36
CA TYR A 30 -4.26 10.73 18.20
C TYR A 30 -5.44 10.21 19.02
N LYS A 31 -6.18 9.27 18.45
CA LYS A 31 -7.20 8.45 19.11
C LYS A 31 -7.11 7.03 18.57
N SER A 32 -7.37 6.03 19.41
CA SER A 32 -7.44 4.61 19.02
C SER A 32 -8.34 4.38 17.80
N GLN A 33 -9.45 5.12 17.70
CA GLN A 33 -10.36 5.10 16.55
C GLN A 33 -9.66 5.34 15.20
N LEU A 34 -8.67 6.24 15.13
CA LEU A 34 -7.97 6.50 13.86
C LEU A 34 -7.26 5.24 13.36
N ALA A 35 -6.73 4.42 14.26
CA ALA A 35 -6.12 3.15 13.89
C ALA A 35 -7.17 2.09 13.55
N GLU A 36 -8.30 2.07 14.25
CA GLU A 36 -9.41 1.18 13.89
C GLU A 36 -9.95 1.46 12.49
N ASP A 37 -10.10 2.74 12.13
CA ASP A 37 -10.58 3.15 10.81
C ASP A 37 -9.63 2.70 9.69
N VAL A 38 -8.30 2.78 9.91
CA VAL A 38 -7.30 2.21 8.98
C VAL A 38 -7.50 0.71 8.82
N ALA A 39 -7.67 -0.03 9.92
CA ALA A 39 -7.82 -1.48 9.88
C ALA A 39 -9.10 -1.89 9.13
N ILE A 40 -10.23 -1.23 9.42
CA ILE A 40 -11.51 -1.47 8.74
C ILE A 40 -11.37 -1.19 7.24
N GLN A 41 -10.84 -0.03 6.87
CA GLN A 41 -10.69 0.35 5.46
C GLN A 41 -9.73 -0.58 4.71
N SER A 42 -8.66 -1.06 5.36
CA SER A 42 -7.72 -2.02 4.78
C SER A 42 -8.40 -3.35 4.53
N ARG A 43 -9.12 -3.89 5.52
CA ARG A 43 -9.91 -5.13 5.40
C ARG A 43 -10.93 -5.04 4.28
N ASP A 44 -11.68 -3.96 4.21
CA ASP A 44 -12.72 -3.79 3.19
C ASP A 44 -12.11 -3.69 1.78
N THR A 45 -10.93 -3.07 1.67
CA THR A 45 -10.17 -3.03 0.42
C THR A 45 -9.66 -4.42 0.02
N ILE A 46 -9.11 -5.20 0.94
CA ILE A 46 -8.70 -6.59 0.71
C ILE A 46 -9.89 -7.41 0.20
N ASN A 47 -11.03 -7.33 0.89
CA ASN A 47 -12.24 -8.07 0.51
C ASN A 47 -12.70 -7.75 -0.92
N ARG A 48 -12.66 -6.47 -1.32
CA ARG A 48 -12.98 -6.07 -2.69
C ARG A 48 -11.97 -6.59 -3.69
N MET A 49 -10.67 -6.44 -3.40
CA MET A 49 -9.61 -6.94 -4.26
C MET A 49 -9.74 -8.44 -4.49
N MET A 50 -9.88 -9.23 -3.43
CA MET A 50 -10.01 -10.68 -3.48
C MET A 50 -11.17 -11.17 -4.35
N GLY A 51 -12.20 -10.34 -4.57
CA GLY A 51 -13.35 -10.66 -5.42
C GLY A 51 -13.03 -10.84 -6.91
N TYR A 52 -11.89 -10.33 -7.40
CA TYR A 52 -11.47 -10.44 -8.80
C TYR A 52 -10.02 -10.94 -8.95
N LYS A 53 -9.47 -11.59 -7.91
CA LYS A 53 -8.09 -12.10 -7.92
C LYS A 53 -7.83 -13.09 -9.06
N ASP A 54 -8.84 -13.88 -9.44
CA ASP A 54 -8.69 -14.90 -10.47
C ASP A 54 -8.64 -14.27 -11.88
N ASP A 55 -9.30 -13.13 -12.12
CA ASP A 55 -9.16 -12.34 -13.36
C ASP A 55 -7.71 -11.90 -13.61
N ILE A 56 -6.97 -11.60 -12.53
CA ILE A 56 -5.53 -11.28 -12.62
C ILE A 56 -4.73 -12.52 -13.04
N ALA A 57 -5.12 -13.72 -12.58
CA ALA A 57 -4.46 -14.96 -12.97
C ALA A 57 -4.74 -15.33 -14.44
N GLU A 58 -5.93 -15.01 -14.93
CA GLU A 58 -6.34 -15.27 -16.32
C GLU A 58 -5.47 -14.49 -17.33
N LEU A 59 -4.96 -13.31 -16.97
CA LEU A 59 -3.96 -12.58 -17.78
C LEU A 59 -2.71 -13.42 -18.09
N HIS A 60 -2.43 -14.41 -17.25
CA HIS A 60 -1.29 -15.31 -17.37
C HIS A 60 -1.69 -16.72 -17.82
N SER A 61 -2.93 -16.91 -18.29
CA SER A 61 -3.48 -18.21 -18.67
C SER A 61 -3.61 -19.22 -17.51
N TYR A 62 -3.78 -18.74 -16.27
CA TYR A 62 -4.10 -19.57 -15.12
C TYR A 62 -5.55 -19.37 -14.70
N SER A 63 -6.20 -20.45 -14.25
CA SER A 63 -7.60 -20.40 -13.79
C SER A 63 -7.76 -19.85 -12.38
N LYS A 64 -6.69 -19.85 -11.58
CA LYS A 64 -6.72 -19.44 -10.18
C LYS A 64 -5.49 -18.64 -9.81
N PHE A 65 -5.71 -17.64 -8.97
CA PHE A 65 -4.65 -16.82 -8.40
C PHE A 65 -3.62 -17.64 -7.61
N GLU A 66 -4.05 -18.66 -6.89
CA GLU A 66 -3.17 -19.51 -6.08
C GLU A 66 -2.17 -20.30 -6.93
N ASP A 67 -2.55 -20.74 -8.13
CA ASP A 67 -1.66 -21.47 -9.04
C ASP A 67 -0.48 -20.58 -9.48
N MET A 68 -0.73 -19.29 -9.65
CA MET A 68 0.28 -18.28 -9.94
C MET A 68 1.16 -17.95 -8.73
N LEU A 69 0.58 -17.92 -7.52
CA LEU A 69 1.33 -17.63 -6.28
C LEU A 69 2.49 -18.59 -6.09
N ASP A 70 2.27 -19.89 -6.33
CA ASP A 70 3.30 -20.91 -6.15
C ASP A 70 4.49 -20.70 -7.08
N ILE A 71 4.22 -20.37 -8.35
CA ILE A 71 5.24 -20.17 -9.39
C ILE A 71 6.08 -18.90 -9.11
N TRP A 72 5.47 -17.86 -8.53
CA TRP A 72 6.10 -16.54 -8.37
C TRP A 72 6.41 -16.20 -6.91
N SER A 73 6.34 -17.20 -6.03
CA SER A 73 6.57 -17.09 -4.58
C SER A 73 7.91 -16.45 -4.21
N GLY A 74 8.94 -16.61 -5.05
CA GLY A 74 10.27 -16.03 -4.84
C GLY A 74 10.48 -14.60 -5.36
N THR A 75 9.56 -14.06 -6.18
CA THR A 75 9.72 -12.72 -6.77
C THR A 75 8.89 -11.73 -5.98
N LEU A 76 9.51 -10.86 -5.17
CA LEU A 76 8.81 -9.90 -4.29
C LEU A 76 9.01 -8.47 -4.80
N TRP A 77 8.02 -7.94 -5.51
CA TRP A 77 8.09 -6.67 -6.23
C TRP A 77 8.24 -5.47 -5.30
N LEU A 78 7.42 -5.37 -4.26
CA LEU A 78 7.52 -4.24 -3.33
C LEU A 78 8.84 -4.30 -2.54
N ARG A 79 9.32 -5.50 -2.23
CA ARG A 79 10.57 -5.71 -1.47
C ARG A 79 11.83 -5.47 -2.30
N SER A 80 11.74 -5.36 -3.63
CA SER A 80 12.90 -4.93 -4.43
C SER A 80 13.32 -3.49 -4.13
N TYR A 81 12.49 -2.73 -3.41
CA TYR A 81 12.80 -1.37 -2.95
C TYR A 81 13.50 -1.32 -1.58
N ASN A 82 13.83 -2.47 -0.97
CA ASN A 82 14.47 -2.55 0.34
C ASN A 82 15.80 -1.79 0.42
N ASP A 83 16.58 -1.79 -0.66
CA ASP A 83 17.87 -1.09 -0.72
C ASP A 83 17.76 0.40 -1.07
N SER A 84 16.53 0.93 -1.15
CA SER A 84 16.28 2.32 -1.59
C SER A 84 15.57 3.17 -0.54
N TRP A 85 14.41 2.74 -0.06
CA TRP A 85 13.61 3.49 0.91
C TRP A 85 12.69 2.60 1.76
N LEU A 86 12.51 1.33 1.40
CA LEU A 86 11.70 0.40 2.17
C LEU A 86 12.58 -0.25 3.26
N GLU A 87 12.78 0.46 4.37
CA GLU A 87 13.59 -0.06 5.48
C GLU A 87 12.90 -1.26 6.17
N LYS A 88 13.67 -2.29 6.53
CA LYS A 88 13.20 -3.39 7.41
C LYS A 88 13.11 -2.83 8.83
N PRO A 89 11.91 -2.43 9.29
CA PRO A 89 10.80 -3.35 9.58
C PRO A 89 9.46 -2.98 8.92
N ALA A 90 9.44 -2.04 7.97
CA ALA A 90 8.19 -1.49 7.44
C ALA A 90 7.36 -2.49 6.64
N PHE A 91 7.99 -3.53 6.12
CA PHE A 91 7.31 -4.70 5.62
C PHE A 91 8.12 -5.94 6.04
N PRO A 92 7.75 -6.63 7.15
CA PRO A 92 8.53 -7.72 7.73
C PRO A 92 8.78 -8.86 6.75
N ASP A 93 9.99 -9.41 6.68
CA ASP A 93 10.37 -10.49 5.73
C ASP A 93 9.54 -11.76 5.88
N ASN A 94 9.03 -12.03 7.08
CA ASN A 94 8.15 -13.15 7.38
C ASN A 94 6.69 -12.91 6.96
N LYS A 95 6.27 -11.67 6.63
CA LYS A 95 4.92 -11.41 6.13
C LYS A 95 4.71 -12.01 4.75
N THR A 96 3.90 -13.07 4.72
CA THR A 96 3.49 -13.79 3.51
C THR A 96 1.99 -13.61 3.30
N LEU A 97 1.55 -13.52 2.04
CA LEU A 97 0.13 -13.36 1.71
C LEU A 97 -0.71 -14.49 2.33
N GLY A 98 -1.86 -14.14 2.93
CA GLY A 98 -2.79 -15.09 3.52
C GLY A 98 -2.30 -15.74 4.81
N LYS A 99 -1.12 -15.36 5.31
CA LYS A 99 -0.60 -15.80 6.60
C LYS A 99 -0.55 -14.62 7.57
N PRO A 100 -1.21 -14.71 8.74
CA PRO A 100 -1.14 -13.66 9.73
C PRO A 100 0.27 -13.54 10.31
N MET A 101 0.67 -12.33 10.69
CA MET A 101 1.83 -12.12 11.53
C MET A 101 1.61 -12.73 12.91
N GLU A 102 2.69 -13.16 13.56
CA GLU A 102 2.64 -13.62 14.95
C GLU A 102 2.20 -12.46 15.87
N GLU A 103 1.23 -12.71 16.74
CA GLU A 103 0.60 -11.68 17.58
C GLU A 103 1.63 -10.98 18.48
N GLU A 104 2.54 -11.74 19.06
CA GLU A 104 3.62 -11.27 19.93
C GLU A 104 4.61 -10.35 19.21
N GLU A 105 4.83 -10.56 17.90
CA GLU A 105 5.68 -9.68 17.10
C GLU A 105 5.01 -8.33 16.88
N LEU A 106 3.73 -8.34 16.48
CA LEU A 106 2.93 -7.13 16.33
C LEU A 106 2.80 -6.38 17.66
N LYS A 107 2.57 -7.10 18.76
CA LYS A 107 2.47 -6.52 20.09
C LYS A 107 3.76 -5.82 20.50
N LYS A 108 4.93 -6.46 20.34
CA LYS A 108 6.23 -5.84 20.62
C LYS A 108 6.53 -4.62 19.73
N LEU A 109 5.97 -4.59 18.53
CA LEU A 109 6.12 -3.47 17.61
C LEU A 109 5.27 -2.29 18.05
N VAL A 110 4.01 -2.55 18.42
CA VAL A 110 3.04 -1.55 18.86
C VAL A 110 3.37 -1.04 20.27
N GLU A 111 3.80 -1.89 21.20
CA GLU A 111 4.15 -1.47 22.58
C GLU A 111 5.27 -0.42 22.66
N ASP A 112 6.06 -0.27 21.60
CA ASP A 112 7.07 0.78 21.46
C ASP A 112 6.59 1.88 20.49
N PRO A 113 6.11 3.03 21.00
CA PRO A 113 5.64 4.13 20.17
C PRO A 113 6.68 4.61 19.14
N THR A 114 7.98 4.55 19.47
CA THR A 114 9.03 5.02 18.59
C THR A 114 9.18 4.13 17.35
N LYS A 115 8.93 2.82 17.48
CA LYS A 115 8.94 1.92 16.34
C LYS A 115 7.77 2.23 15.40
N VAL A 116 6.57 2.40 15.94
CA VAL A 116 5.39 2.78 15.14
C VAL A 116 5.62 4.12 14.43
N ASP A 117 6.16 5.12 15.14
CA ASP A 117 6.47 6.43 14.58
C ASP A 117 7.45 6.35 13.41
N ASN A 118 8.45 5.48 13.50
CA ASN A 118 9.40 5.23 12.40
C ASN A 118 8.77 4.46 11.22
N LEU A 119 7.75 3.64 11.48
CA LEU A 119 7.10 2.84 10.45
C LEU A 119 6.10 3.63 9.60
N LEU A 120 5.34 4.53 10.22
CA LEU A 120 4.25 5.26 9.55
C LEU A 120 4.67 5.98 8.26
N PRO A 121 5.82 6.71 8.21
CA PRO A 121 6.31 7.32 6.98
C PRO A 121 6.56 6.30 5.85
N VAL A 122 7.10 5.13 6.20
CA VAL A 122 7.47 4.09 5.24
C VAL A 122 6.25 3.32 4.75
N ILE A 123 5.31 2.97 5.63
CA ILE A 123 4.01 2.38 5.27
C ILE A 123 3.26 3.33 4.34
N SER A 124 3.24 4.62 4.64
CA SER A 124 2.63 5.63 3.78
C SER A 124 3.25 5.62 2.38
N LYS A 125 4.59 5.55 2.27
CA LYS A 125 5.27 5.49 0.97
C LYS A 125 5.01 4.18 0.23
N ALA A 126 4.96 3.06 0.95
CA ALA A 126 4.61 1.76 0.38
C ALA A 126 3.20 1.78 -0.24
N LEU A 127 2.22 2.32 0.48
CA LEU A 127 0.85 2.50 -0.02
C LEU A 127 0.78 3.44 -1.23
N LYS A 128 1.52 4.57 -1.22
CA LYS A 128 1.68 5.43 -2.40
C LYS A 128 2.22 4.64 -3.59
N MET A 129 3.28 3.85 -3.38
CA MET A 129 3.95 3.09 -4.43
C MET A 129 3.04 2.03 -5.05
N VAL A 130 2.39 1.18 -4.24
CA VAL A 130 1.48 0.16 -4.77
C VAL A 130 0.25 0.78 -5.44
N GLY A 131 -0.31 1.85 -4.87
CA GLY A 131 -1.44 2.57 -5.47
C GLY A 131 -1.09 3.21 -6.81
N ALA A 132 0.11 3.80 -6.92
CA ALA A 132 0.62 4.38 -8.16
C ALA A 132 0.92 3.30 -9.20
N ALA A 133 1.49 2.17 -8.78
CA ALA A 133 1.82 1.07 -9.67
C ALA A 133 0.56 0.39 -10.23
N LEU A 134 -0.48 0.20 -9.42
CA LEU A 134 -1.81 -0.26 -9.86
C LEU A 134 -2.39 0.67 -10.92
N GLN A 135 -2.33 2.00 -10.69
CA GLN A 135 -2.78 2.99 -11.67
C GLN A 135 -1.98 2.93 -12.97
N ALA A 136 -0.66 2.75 -12.88
CA ALA A 136 0.24 2.70 -14.03
C ALA A 136 0.03 1.44 -14.89
N VAL A 137 -0.24 0.27 -14.28
CA VAL A 137 -0.55 -0.95 -15.06
C VAL A 137 -1.94 -0.91 -15.69
N SER A 138 -2.87 -0.10 -15.13
CA SER A 138 -4.26 0.02 -15.60
C SER A 138 -4.50 1.22 -16.54
N GLU A 139 -3.45 1.89 -17.02
CA GLU A 139 -3.59 3.05 -17.93
C GLU A 139 -4.40 2.69 -19.19
N PRO A 140 -5.27 3.57 -19.71
CA PRO A 140 -6.14 3.26 -20.85
C PRO A 140 -5.42 2.88 -22.16
N ASP A 141 -4.16 3.26 -22.32
CA ASP A 141 -3.34 2.91 -23.48
C ASP A 141 -2.90 1.44 -23.48
N LYS A 142 -3.01 0.73 -22.36
CA LYS A 142 -2.68 -0.70 -22.21
C LYS A 142 -3.77 -1.60 -22.81
N LYS A 143 -3.75 -1.82 -24.12
CA LYS A 143 -4.78 -2.60 -24.85
C LYS A 143 -4.84 -4.09 -24.53
N TRP A 144 -3.81 -4.64 -23.90
CA TRP A 144 -3.72 -6.05 -23.53
C TRP A 144 -4.64 -6.44 -22.37
N MET A 145 -5.07 -5.45 -21.57
CA MET A 145 -5.92 -5.67 -20.41
C MET A 145 -7.41 -5.56 -20.79
N PRO A 146 -8.25 -6.55 -20.42
CA PRO A 146 -9.70 -6.42 -20.53
C PRO A 146 -10.25 -5.22 -19.76
N ASP A 147 -11.32 -4.60 -20.25
CA ASP A 147 -11.87 -3.36 -19.66
C ASP A 147 -12.37 -3.55 -18.22
N ASP A 148 -13.00 -4.69 -17.91
CA ASP A 148 -13.47 -4.99 -16.56
C ASP A 148 -12.30 -5.09 -15.57
N LEU A 149 -11.22 -5.78 -15.96
CA LEU A 149 -10.02 -5.89 -15.14
C LEU A 149 -9.31 -4.53 -14.98
N ARG A 150 -9.29 -3.72 -16.03
CA ARG A 150 -8.77 -2.34 -15.98
C ARG A 150 -9.56 -1.50 -15.00
N ASN A 151 -10.89 -1.60 -15.02
CA ASN A 151 -11.76 -0.90 -14.09
C ASN A 151 -11.51 -1.39 -12.65
N ASN A 152 -11.37 -2.70 -12.45
CA ASN A 152 -11.07 -3.29 -11.14
C ASN A 152 -9.73 -2.80 -10.58
N LEU A 153 -8.66 -2.81 -11.37
CA LEU A 153 -7.34 -2.30 -10.94
C LEU A 153 -7.32 -0.78 -10.72
N THR A 154 -8.04 -0.03 -11.55
CA THR A 154 -8.22 1.42 -11.35
C THR A 154 -8.96 1.69 -10.04
N MET A 155 -9.97 0.89 -9.71
CA MET A 155 -10.69 0.98 -8.44
C MET A 155 -9.80 0.55 -7.26
N ALA A 156 -8.99 -0.49 -7.42
CA ALA A 156 -8.00 -0.91 -6.43
C ALA A 156 -7.04 0.21 -6.05
N SER A 157 -6.51 0.93 -7.06
CA SER A 157 -5.65 2.10 -6.84
C SER A 157 -6.35 3.18 -6.00
N LYS A 158 -7.63 3.47 -6.28
CA LYS A 158 -8.43 4.44 -5.51
C LYS A 158 -8.69 3.96 -4.08
N ASP A 159 -8.97 2.67 -3.89
CA ASP A 159 -9.19 2.09 -2.57
C ASP A 159 -7.92 2.11 -1.72
N VAL A 160 -6.77 1.80 -2.31
CA VAL A 160 -5.46 1.95 -1.68
C VAL A 160 -5.18 3.41 -1.32
N ARG A 161 -5.54 4.36 -2.20
CA ARG A 161 -5.44 5.79 -1.90
C ARG A 161 -6.32 6.19 -0.70
N LEU A 162 -7.50 5.57 -0.56
CA LEU A 162 -8.37 5.78 0.60
C LEU A 162 -7.75 5.20 1.89
N VAL A 163 -7.17 4.00 1.86
CA VAL A 163 -6.38 3.46 3.00
C VAL A 163 -5.25 4.42 3.37
N LEU A 164 -4.50 4.90 2.38
CA LEU A 164 -3.42 5.89 2.57
C LEU A 164 -3.95 7.19 3.20
N CYS A 165 -5.18 7.61 2.86
CA CYS A 165 -5.79 8.76 3.49
C CYS A 165 -5.93 8.57 5.01
N TYR A 166 -6.51 7.46 5.48
CA TYR A 166 -6.61 7.15 6.90
C TYR A 166 -5.23 7.01 7.57
N VAL A 167 -4.27 6.35 6.90
CA VAL A 167 -2.89 6.27 7.40
C VAL A 167 -2.26 7.66 7.53
N SER A 168 -2.56 8.58 6.61
CA SER A 168 -2.07 9.97 6.68
C SER A 168 -2.61 10.71 7.89
N GLU A 169 -3.86 10.44 8.31
CA GLU A 169 -4.43 11.03 9.52
C GLU A 169 -3.71 10.51 10.77
N VAL A 170 -3.46 9.20 10.87
CA VAL A 170 -2.68 8.63 11.97
C VAL A 170 -1.26 9.20 11.99
N THR A 171 -0.60 9.25 10.83
CA THR A 171 0.76 9.79 10.67
C THR A 171 0.84 11.24 11.16
N ARG A 172 -0.12 12.08 10.77
CA ARG A 172 -0.21 13.47 11.21
C ARG A 172 -0.55 13.59 12.70
N ALA A 173 -1.46 12.77 13.21
CA ALA A 173 -1.84 12.76 14.61
C ALA A 173 -0.69 12.39 15.54
N ARG A 174 0.29 11.65 15.00
CA ARG A 174 1.54 11.26 15.68
C ARG A 174 2.73 12.16 15.33
N ASN A 175 2.47 13.30 14.70
CA ASN A 175 3.47 14.29 14.30
C ASN A 175 4.61 13.72 13.44
N GLN A 176 4.29 12.72 12.61
CA GLN A 176 5.23 12.12 11.66
C GLN A 176 5.07 12.75 10.27
N ARG A 177 6.15 12.75 9.50
CA ARG A 177 6.13 13.22 8.11
C ARG A 177 5.78 12.06 7.16
N MET A 178 4.98 12.32 6.13
CA MET A 178 4.88 11.38 5.02
C MET A 178 6.12 11.48 4.14
N LEU A 179 6.66 10.35 3.70
CA LEU A 179 7.72 10.38 2.69
C LEU A 179 7.13 10.67 1.31
N PRO A 180 7.83 11.45 0.46
CA PRO A 180 7.38 11.71 -0.90
C PRO A 180 7.52 10.47 -1.77
N LEU A 181 6.60 10.34 -2.73
CA LEU A 181 6.75 9.45 -3.88
C LEU A 181 7.03 10.32 -5.10
N TYR A 182 8.24 10.24 -5.63
CA TYR A 182 8.64 11.00 -6.81
C TYR A 182 8.14 10.35 -8.09
N ASN A 183 7.83 11.15 -9.11
CA ASN A 183 7.38 10.64 -10.41
C ASN A 183 8.36 9.67 -11.07
N LYS A 184 9.66 9.78 -10.78
CA LYS A 184 10.69 8.84 -11.27
C LYS A 184 10.67 7.46 -10.60
N GLU A 185 10.06 7.34 -9.43
CA GLU A 185 9.99 6.08 -8.68
C GLU A 185 8.82 5.22 -9.16
N ILE A 186 7.78 5.84 -9.73
CA ILE A 186 6.61 5.15 -10.27
C ILE A 186 7.04 4.32 -11.49
N PRO A 187 6.72 3.01 -11.54
CA PRO A 187 7.10 2.17 -12.66
C PRO A 187 6.46 2.66 -13.97
N LYS A 188 7.19 2.49 -15.07
CA LYS A 188 6.72 2.85 -16.41
C LYS A 188 6.79 1.63 -17.31
N TYR A 189 5.63 1.22 -17.80
CA TYR A 189 5.53 0.06 -18.66
C TYR A 189 5.54 0.46 -20.13
N THR A 190 6.69 0.22 -20.75
CA THR A 190 6.88 0.42 -22.20
C THR A 190 6.61 -0.85 -22.99
N GLU A 191 6.82 -2.02 -22.38
CA GLU A 191 6.63 -3.33 -22.98
C GLU A 191 5.44 -4.06 -22.33
N GLU A 192 4.57 -4.65 -23.15
CA GLU A 192 3.38 -5.39 -22.69
C GLU A 192 3.75 -6.55 -21.77
N ARG A 193 4.80 -7.32 -22.12
CA ARG A 193 5.22 -8.48 -21.33
C ARG A 193 5.64 -8.09 -19.91
N GLU A 194 6.28 -6.94 -19.75
CA GLU A 194 6.66 -6.40 -18.43
C GLU A 194 5.41 -5.96 -17.66
N ALA A 195 4.50 -5.26 -18.32
CA ALA A 195 3.25 -4.78 -17.72
C ALA A 195 2.39 -5.95 -17.19
N VAL A 196 2.23 -7.00 -18.00
CA VAL A 196 1.49 -8.21 -17.62
C VAL A 196 2.17 -8.90 -16.45
N ARG A 197 3.50 -9.11 -16.53
CA ARG A 197 4.31 -9.70 -15.44
C ARG A 197 4.09 -8.96 -14.12
N ASP A 198 4.20 -7.65 -14.15
CA ASP A 198 4.18 -6.83 -12.94
C ASP A 198 2.75 -6.60 -12.43
N ALA A 199 1.72 -6.68 -13.27
CA ALA A 199 0.33 -6.57 -12.83
C ALA A 199 -0.01 -7.60 -11.74
N PHE A 200 0.34 -8.87 -11.95
CA PHE A 200 0.15 -9.90 -10.91
C PHE A 200 0.96 -9.62 -9.65
N LEU A 201 2.25 -9.29 -9.80
CA LEU A 201 3.15 -9.07 -8.67
C LEU A 201 2.73 -7.87 -7.82
N ILE A 202 2.36 -6.76 -8.46
CA ILE A 202 1.85 -5.55 -7.79
C ILE A 202 0.55 -5.87 -7.08
N TYR A 203 -0.39 -6.55 -7.75
CA TYR A 203 -1.67 -6.90 -7.17
C TYR A 203 -1.49 -7.78 -5.91
N ARG A 204 -0.67 -8.83 -6.01
CA ARG A 204 -0.32 -9.70 -4.88
C ARG A 204 0.33 -8.93 -3.73
N ASP A 205 1.35 -8.13 -4.02
CA ASP A 205 2.09 -7.39 -2.99
C ASP A 205 1.24 -6.28 -2.36
N THR A 206 0.27 -5.73 -3.11
CA THR A 206 -0.73 -4.81 -2.57
C THR A 206 -1.56 -5.50 -1.51
N ILE A 207 -2.12 -6.69 -1.80
CA ILE A 207 -2.94 -7.41 -0.81
C ILE A 207 -2.10 -7.78 0.41
N ASN A 208 -0.88 -8.28 0.20
CA ASN A 208 0.00 -8.67 1.31
C ASN A 208 0.39 -7.46 2.19
N LEU A 209 0.62 -6.29 1.59
CA LEU A 209 0.83 -5.04 2.32
C LEU A 209 -0.43 -4.62 3.09
N LEU A 210 -1.60 -4.69 2.48
CA LEU A 210 -2.87 -4.33 3.13
C LEU A 210 -3.19 -5.25 4.30
N GLU A 211 -2.92 -6.56 4.19
CA GLU A 211 -3.06 -7.49 5.31
C GLU A 211 -2.17 -7.06 6.49
N TYR A 212 -0.91 -6.73 6.22
CA TYR A 212 0.00 -6.24 7.25
C TYR A 212 -0.49 -4.92 7.88
N VAL A 213 -0.98 -3.99 7.06
CA VAL A 213 -1.56 -2.72 7.55
C VAL A 213 -2.80 -2.99 8.40
N GLU A 214 -3.70 -3.88 7.99
CA GLU A 214 -4.87 -4.28 8.79
C GLU A 214 -4.45 -4.82 10.16
N GLU A 215 -3.53 -5.79 10.16
CA GLU A 215 -3.11 -6.47 11.38
C GLU A 215 -2.41 -5.51 12.36
N LEU A 216 -1.49 -4.67 11.84
CA LEU A 216 -0.76 -3.68 12.62
C LEU A 216 -1.71 -2.66 13.25
N PHE A 217 -2.57 -2.04 12.45
CA PHE A 217 -3.44 -0.98 12.94
C PHE A 217 -4.58 -1.51 13.82
N ARG A 218 -5.05 -2.74 13.60
CA ARG A 218 -5.95 -3.43 14.52
C ARG A 218 -5.29 -3.72 15.87
N MET A 219 -3.99 -4.02 15.89
CA MET A 219 -3.24 -4.16 17.14
C MET A 219 -3.07 -2.80 17.84
N MET A 220 -2.76 -1.75 17.07
CA MET A 220 -2.66 -0.38 17.58
C MET A 220 -3.97 0.12 18.20
N SER A 221 -5.13 -0.17 17.59
CA SER A 221 -6.42 0.28 18.13
C SER A 221 -6.79 -0.38 19.46
N LYS A 222 -6.27 -1.57 19.73
CA LYS A 222 -6.50 -2.32 20.99
C LYS A 222 -5.53 -1.97 22.11
N THR A 223 -4.49 -1.19 21.83
CA THR A 223 -3.42 -0.93 22.79
C THR A 223 -3.53 0.50 23.34
N ASP A 224 -3.96 0.63 24.61
CA ASP A 224 -4.28 1.89 25.32
C ASP A 224 -3.11 2.87 25.53
N ILE A 225 -1.90 2.51 25.13
CA ILE A 225 -0.67 3.29 25.38
C ILE A 225 -0.59 4.61 24.61
N TYR A 226 -1.53 4.88 23.71
CA TYR A 226 -1.44 5.99 22.76
C TYR A 226 -2.41 7.14 23.02
N GLU A 227 -3.37 7.00 23.94
CA GLU A 227 -4.34 8.07 24.26
C GLU A 227 -3.84 9.06 25.32
N LYS A 228 -2.65 8.82 25.89
CA LYS A 228 -2.12 9.58 27.04
C LYS A 228 -1.08 10.67 26.70
N ASN A 229 -0.75 10.88 25.43
CA ASN A 229 0.12 11.97 24.95
C ASN A 229 -0.69 13.04 24.21
#